data_AF-A0A2A2KUD9-F1
#
_entry.id   AF-A0A2A2KUD9-F1
#
_cell.length_a   1.000
_cell.length_b   1.000
_cell.length_c   1.000
_cell.angle_alpha   90.00
_cell.angle_beta   90.00
_cell.angle_gamma   90.00
#
_symmetry.space_group_name_H-M   'P 1'
#
loop_
_entity.id
_entity.type
_entity.pdbx_description
1 polymer ?
#
loop_
_entity_poly.entity_id
_entity_poly.type
_entity_poly.pdbx_seq_one_letter_code
_entity_poly.pdbx_strand_id
1 'polypeptide(L)'
;MATEEYVYILLSARALGFVSSGLSPFWEQVDGNVTSINEDAKKGAARFLVIDISTAILDPDYYEYFLDHSMTRIREWPIYCTTSLCMNNTNKAVPGYARNLHDVVYLYGIALNNTVDPNEVKRPDIMQQRMQTTFDGTL
;
A
#
# COMPACT_ATOMS: atom_id res chain seq x y z
N MET A 1 10.72 -11.17 -3.13
CA MET A 1 10.95 -9.86 -2.47
C MET A 1 12.29 -9.21 -2.78
N ALA A 2 13.31 -9.94 -3.27
CA ALA A 2 14.60 -9.35 -3.66
C ALA A 2 14.81 -9.26 -5.19
N THR A 3 13.81 -9.62 -5.99
CA THR A 3 13.82 -9.42 -7.45
C THR A 3 13.22 -8.07 -7.81
N GLU A 4 13.53 -7.55 -8.99
CA GLU A 4 13.04 -6.24 -9.48
C GLU A 4 11.66 -6.34 -10.17
N GLU A 5 11.04 -7.51 -10.15
CA GLU A 5 9.79 -7.79 -10.88
C GLU A 5 8.53 -7.28 -10.16
N TYR A 6 8.61 -7.02 -8.86
CA TYR A 6 7.45 -6.69 -8.04
C TYR A 6 7.74 -5.50 -7.14
N VAL A 7 6.79 -4.57 -7.09
CA VAL A 7 6.74 -3.51 -6.08
C VAL A 7 5.90 -4.02 -4.91
N TYR A 8 6.48 -4.02 -3.72
CA TYR A 8 5.78 -4.41 -2.50
C TYR A 8 5.38 -3.15 -1.74
N ILE A 9 4.08 -2.97 -1.57
CA ILE A 9 3.49 -1.88 -0.82
C ILE A 9 3.00 -2.41 0.53
N LEU A 10 3.50 -1.83 1.61
CA LEU A 10 3.09 -2.18 2.96
C LEU A 10 2.24 -1.07 3.57
N LEU A 11 0.98 -1.41 3.85
CA LEU A 11 0.04 -0.52 4.51
C LEU A 11 0.32 -0.47 6.01
N SER A 12 0.42 0.73 6.56
CA SER A 12 0.52 0.98 8.00
C SER A 12 1.74 0.35 8.71
N ALA A 13 2.78 -0.03 7.97
CA ALA A 13 3.93 -0.75 8.53
C ALA A 13 4.91 0.14 9.32
N ARG A 14 4.80 1.48 9.23
CA ARG A 14 5.71 2.39 9.96
C ARG A 14 5.66 2.15 11.47
N ALA A 15 4.46 1.90 12.02
CA ALA A 15 4.26 1.63 13.43
C ALA A 15 4.90 0.31 13.92
N LEU A 16 5.18 -0.62 13.01
CA LEU A 16 5.59 -1.99 13.34
C LEU A 16 7.10 -2.24 13.25
N GLY A 17 7.92 -1.29 12.80
CA GLY A 17 9.37 -1.54 12.78
C GLY A 17 10.28 -0.55 12.08
N PHE A 18 9.82 0.67 11.75
CA PHE A 18 10.64 1.70 11.10
C PHE A 18 10.96 2.92 11.98
N VAL A 19 10.50 2.92 13.22
CA VAL A 19 10.79 3.98 14.21
C VAL A 19 11.70 3.45 15.30
N SER A 20 12.49 4.34 15.90
CA SER A 20 13.26 4.16 17.14
C SER A 20 12.33 3.96 18.36
N SER A 21 11.38 3.03 18.25
CA SER A 21 10.37 2.70 19.26
C SER A 21 10.92 1.82 20.38
N GLY A 22 12.19 1.42 20.29
CA GLY A 22 12.80 0.42 21.19
C GLY A 22 12.40 -1.02 20.90
N LEU A 23 11.62 -1.26 19.83
CA LEU A 23 11.28 -2.59 19.34
C LEU A 23 12.32 -3.06 18.32
N SER A 24 12.55 -4.38 18.27
CA SER A 24 13.32 -4.99 17.19
C SER A 24 12.71 -4.64 15.83
N PRO A 25 13.53 -4.35 14.80
CA PRO A 25 13.02 -4.14 13.45
C PRO A 25 12.14 -5.29 12.98
N PHE A 26 11.09 -5.02 12.22
CA PHE A 26 10.11 -6.04 11.83
C PHE A 26 10.72 -7.18 10.98
N TRP A 27 11.87 -6.95 10.34
CA TRP A 27 12.59 -7.96 9.55
C TRP A 27 13.55 -8.81 10.39
N GLU A 28 13.71 -8.52 11.68
CA GLU A 28 14.60 -9.24 12.58
C GLU A 28 13.84 -10.36 13.29
N GLN A 29 14.26 -11.60 13.04
CA GLN A 29 13.87 -12.73 13.86
C GLN A 29 14.81 -12.84 15.06
N VAL A 30 14.24 -12.83 16.26
CA VAL A 30 14.96 -12.87 17.55
C VAL A 30 15.26 -14.29 18.05
N ASP A 31 14.58 -15.30 17.48
CA ASP A 31 14.71 -16.69 17.90
C ASP A 31 15.61 -17.52 16.96
N GLY A 32 16.70 -18.06 17.51
CA GLY A 32 17.58 -19.03 16.84
C GLY A 32 18.77 -18.43 16.08
N ASN A 33 19.57 -19.29 15.44
CA ASN A 33 20.74 -18.88 14.64
C ASN A 33 20.32 -18.68 13.17
N VAL A 34 19.68 -17.54 12.88
CA VAL A 34 18.99 -17.22 11.61
C VAL A 34 19.62 -16.04 10.86
N THR A 35 20.92 -15.80 11.03
CA THR A 35 21.63 -14.64 10.47
C THR A 35 21.41 -14.44 8.97
N SER A 36 21.35 -15.51 8.17
CA SER A 36 21.09 -15.43 6.73
C SER A 36 19.67 -14.98 6.39
N ILE A 37 18.67 -15.40 7.17
CA ILE A 37 17.26 -15.01 6.98
C ILE A 37 17.09 -13.52 7.30
N ASN A 38 17.72 -13.03 8.37
CA ASN A 38 17.66 -11.62 8.76
C ASN A 38 18.32 -10.72 7.69
N GLU A 39 19.43 -11.16 7.08
CA GLU A 39 20.08 -10.40 5.99
C GLU A 39 19.20 -10.31 4.73
N ASP A 40 18.55 -11.40 4.33
CA ASP A 40 17.67 -11.38 3.16
C ASP A 40 16.36 -10.62 3.44
N ALA A 41 15.80 -10.76 4.64
CA ALA A 41 14.64 -9.98 5.08
C ALA A 41 14.94 -8.48 5.13
N LYS A 42 16.14 -8.09 5.59
CA LYS A 42 16.61 -6.70 5.58
C LYS A 42 16.74 -6.15 4.16
N LYS A 43 17.30 -6.92 3.22
CA LYS A 43 17.37 -6.52 1.81
C LYS A 43 15.98 -6.35 1.19
N GLY A 44 15.02 -7.21 1.56
CA GLY A 44 13.62 -7.07 1.16
C GLY A 44 12.98 -5.82 1.75
N ALA A 45 13.16 -5.58 3.05
CA ALA A 45 12.62 -4.43 3.78
C ALA A 45 13.07 -3.08 3.19
N ALA A 46 14.31 -2.99 2.72
CA ALA A 46 14.85 -1.79 2.08
C ALA A 46 14.16 -1.44 0.74
N ARG A 47 13.35 -2.34 0.17
CA ARG A 47 12.67 -2.17 -1.13
C ARG A 47 11.18 -1.93 -1.00
N PHE A 48 10.67 -1.78 0.22
CA PHE A 48 9.24 -1.57 0.44
C PHE A 48 8.84 -0.12 0.30
N LEU A 49 7.71 0.11 -0.36
CA LEU A 49 7.01 1.37 -0.26
C LEU A 49 6.11 1.31 0.97
N VAL A 50 6.47 2.06 2.01
CA VAL A 50 5.69 2.15 3.25
C VAL A 50 4.69 3.28 3.11
N ILE A 51 3.42 2.98 3.31
CA ILE A 51 2.34 3.96 3.21
C ILE A 51 1.61 4.04 4.55
N ASP A 52 1.61 5.25 5.11
CA ASP A 52 0.84 5.58 6.29
C ASP A 52 -0.62 5.84 5.87
N ILE A 53 -1.54 5.14 6.52
CA ILE A 53 -2.97 5.24 6.21
C ILE A 53 -3.67 6.09 7.27
N SER A 54 -4.58 6.95 6.82
CA SER A 54 -5.51 7.65 7.70
C SER A 54 -6.87 6.96 7.68
N THR A 55 -7.49 6.85 8.86
CA THR A 55 -8.88 6.40 9.00
C THR A 55 -9.87 7.55 8.90
N ALA A 56 -9.39 8.80 8.84
CA ALA A 56 -10.25 9.96 8.66
C ALA A 56 -11.12 9.80 7.40
N ILE A 57 -12.37 10.26 7.48
CA ILE A 57 -13.29 10.36 6.36
C ILE A 57 -13.45 11.85 6.11
N LEU A 58 -12.77 12.36 5.07
CA LEU A 58 -12.82 13.77 4.70
C LEU A 58 -14.06 14.09 3.85
N ASP A 59 -14.50 13.12 3.05
CA ASP A 59 -15.70 13.18 2.22
C ASP A 59 -16.60 11.97 2.53
N PRO A 60 -17.63 12.14 3.37
CA PRO A 60 -18.58 11.08 3.71
C PRO A 60 -19.42 10.62 2.52
N ASP A 61 -19.79 11.52 1.63
CA ASP A 61 -20.66 11.22 0.48
C ASP A 61 -19.90 10.36 -0.54
N TYR A 62 -18.66 10.74 -0.85
CA TYR A 62 -17.78 9.91 -1.68
C TYR A 62 -17.46 8.57 -1.01
N TYR A 63 -17.30 8.55 0.31
CA TYR A 63 -17.09 7.31 1.05
C TYR A 63 -18.29 6.35 0.87
N GLU A 64 -19.52 6.82 1.08
CA GLU A 64 -20.72 6.01 0.84
C GLU A 64 -20.84 5.56 -0.63
N TYR A 65 -20.57 6.47 -1.59
CA TYR A 65 -20.51 6.14 -3.00
C TYR A 65 -19.51 5.01 -3.28
N PHE A 66 -18.28 5.12 -2.78
CA PHE A 66 -17.24 4.11 -2.96
C PHE A 66 -17.68 2.76 -2.39
N LEU A 67 -18.30 2.76 -1.21
CA LEU A 67 -18.77 1.54 -0.58
C LEU A 67 -19.81 0.81 -1.45
N ASP A 68 -20.80 1.55 -1.95
CA ASP A 68 -21.88 1.01 -2.78
C ASP A 68 -21.36 0.51 -4.15
N HIS A 69 -20.50 1.30 -4.79
CA HIS A 69 -20.04 1.03 -6.15
C HIS A 69 -18.96 -0.04 -6.20
N SER A 70 -18.07 -0.12 -5.21
CA SER A 70 -17.01 -1.14 -5.17
C SER A 70 -17.58 -2.56 -5.12
N MET A 71 -18.66 -2.78 -4.38
CA MET A 71 -19.33 -4.07 -4.25
C MET A 71 -20.07 -4.48 -5.52
N THR A 72 -20.64 -3.52 -6.25
CA THR A 72 -21.19 -3.77 -7.58
C THR A 72 -20.07 -4.09 -8.58
N ARG A 73 -18.96 -3.34 -8.52
CA ARG A 73 -17.82 -3.47 -9.44
C ARG A 73 -17.17 -4.84 -9.43
N ILE A 74 -17.11 -5.55 -8.29
CA ILE A 74 -16.51 -6.90 -8.23
C ILE A 74 -17.27 -7.92 -9.09
N ARG A 75 -18.56 -7.71 -9.33
CA ARG A 75 -19.42 -8.61 -10.11
C ARG A 75 -19.28 -8.36 -11.61
N GLU A 76 -18.70 -7.22 -11.98
CA GLU A 76 -18.48 -6.81 -13.36
C GLU A 76 -17.08 -7.19 -13.85
N TRP A 77 -16.88 -7.20 -15.16
CA TRP A 77 -15.56 -7.40 -15.77
C TRP A 77 -14.57 -6.31 -15.32
N PRO A 78 -13.30 -6.60 -14.96
CA PRO A 78 -12.56 -7.84 -15.22
C PRO A 78 -12.61 -8.90 -14.12
N ILE A 79 -13.11 -8.56 -12.91
CA ILE A 79 -13.13 -9.49 -11.78
C ILE A 79 -14.21 -10.55 -11.99
N TYR A 80 -15.38 -10.13 -12.46
CA TYR A 80 -16.51 -10.99 -12.82
C TYR A 80 -16.81 -12.07 -11.76
N CYS A 81 -16.93 -11.66 -10.49
CA CYS A 81 -17.16 -12.59 -9.40
C CYS A 81 -18.61 -13.10 -9.39
N THR A 82 -18.79 -14.39 -9.70
CA THR A 82 -20.11 -15.05 -9.77
C THR A 82 -20.40 -15.98 -8.60
N THR A 83 -19.51 -16.04 -7.61
CA THR A 83 -19.70 -16.89 -6.42
C THR A 83 -20.86 -16.39 -5.57
N SER A 84 -21.52 -17.29 -4.84
CA SER A 84 -22.62 -16.91 -3.92
C SER A 84 -22.18 -15.89 -2.87
N LEU A 85 -20.92 -15.92 -2.45
CA LEU A 85 -20.32 -14.93 -1.54
C LEU A 85 -20.32 -13.52 -2.15
N CYS A 86 -20.00 -13.38 -3.44
CA CYS A 86 -20.02 -12.10 -4.13
C CYS A 86 -21.42 -11.65 -4.53
N MET A 87 -22.33 -12.57 -4.84
CA MET A 87 -23.70 -12.23 -5.27
C MET A 87 -24.61 -11.83 -4.10
N ASN A 88 -24.35 -12.35 -2.90
CA ASN A 88 -25.17 -12.10 -1.71
C ASN A 88 -24.57 -11.07 -0.74
N ASN A 89 -23.55 -10.33 -1.15
CA ASN A 89 -22.85 -9.35 -0.30
C ASN A 89 -23.48 -7.94 -0.29
N THR A 90 -24.68 -7.76 -0.85
CA THR A 90 -25.32 -6.45 -1.08
C THR A 90 -25.49 -5.60 0.19
N ASN A 91 -25.55 -6.22 1.37
CA ASN A 91 -25.64 -5.53 2.67
C ASN A 91 -24.44 -5.84 3.58
N LYS A 92 -23.31 -6.26 3.01
CA LYS A 92 -22.08 -6.52 3.77
C LYS A 92 -21.20 -5.28 3.73
N ALA A 93 -20.60 -4.95 4.87
CA ALA A 93 -19.60 -3.91 4.94
C ALA A 93 -18.47 -4.21 3.95
N VAL A 94 -18.07 -3.20 3.18
CA VAL A 94 -16.89 -3.28 2.33
C VAL A 94 -15.68 -3.58 3.20
N PRO A 95 -14.70 -4.38 2.71
CA PRO A 95 -13.50 -4.67 3.48
C PRO A 95 -12.86 -3.38 3.98
N GLY A 96 -12.52 -3.33 5.27
CA GLY A 96 -12.04 -2.10 5.92
C GLY A 96 -10.81 -1.48 5.26
N TYR A 97 -10.02 -2.27 4.52
CA TYR A 97 -8.83 -1.81 3.80
C TYR A 97 -9.06 -1.47 2.32
N ALA A 98 -10.26 -1.69 1.76
CA ALA A 98 -10.50 -1.51 0.33
C ALA A 98 -10.29 -0.06 -0.11
N ARG A 99 -10.78 0.91 0.69
CA ARG A 99 -10.54 2.34 0.47
C ARG A 99 -9.05 2.66 0.52
N ASN A 100 -8.36 2.18 1.56
CA ASN A 100 -6.93 2.43 1.69
C ASN A 100 -6.15 1.88 0.50
N LEU A 101 -6.49 0.68 0.02
CA LEU A 101 -5.83 0.10 -1.15
C LEU A 101 -6.12 0.90 -2.42
N HIS A 102 -7.35 1.40 -2.61
CA HIS A 102 -7.69 2.30 -3.70
C HIS A 102 -6.80 3.55 -3.68
N ASP A 103 -6.75 4.25 -2.55
CA ASP A 103 -5.99 5.49 -2.40
C ASP A 103 -4.48 5.28 -2.57
N VAL A 104 -3.97 4.16 -2.10
CA VAL A 104 -2.58 3.73 -2.26
C VAL A 104 -2.17 3.59 -3.73
N VAL A 105 -3.05 3.09 -4.59
CA VAL A 105 -2.76 2.95 -6.01
C VAL A 105 -2.63 4.34 -6.66
N TYR A 106 -3.53 5.28 -6.32
CA TYR A 106 -3.44 6.67 -6.79
C TYR A 106 -2.18 7.35 -6.27
N LEU A 107 -1.90 7.23 -4.97
CA LEU A 107 -0.71 7.78 -4.33
C LEU A 107 0.57 7.24 -4.99
N TYR A 108 0.63 5.94 -5.28
CA TYR A 108 1.74 5.34 -6.00
C TYR A 108 1.92 5.94 -7.41
N GLY A 109 0.82 6.12 -8.15
CA GLY A 109 0.85 6.77 -9.46
C GLY A 109 1.38 8.22 -9.41
N ILE A 110 0.93 9.00 -8.43
CA ILE A 110 1.41 10.36 -8.19
C ILE A 110 2.91 10.35 -7.84
N ALA A 111 3.31 9.50 -6.90
CA ALA A 111 4.71 9.36 -6.49
C ALA A 111 5.61 8.96 -7.67
N LEU A 112 5.17 8.00 -8.50
CA LEU A 112 5.90 7.59 -9.69
C LEU A 112 6.00 8.74 -10.70
N ASN A 113 4.90 9.44 -10.97
CA ASN A 113 4.90 10.58 -11.89
C ASN A 113 5.87 11.67 -11.45
N ASN A 114 6.00 11.93 -10.16
CA ASN A 114 6.97 12.90 -9.63
C ASN A 114 8.43 12.51 -9.91
N THR A 115 8.71 11.21 -10.09
CA THR A 115 10.06 10.71 -10.45
C THR A 115 10.36 10.75 -11.94
N VAL A 116 9.37 11.00 -12.80
CA VAL A 116 9.56 11.09 -14.26
C VAL A 116 10.13 12.47 -14.60
N ASP A 117 11.45 12.61 -14.47
CA ASP A 117 12.19 13.78 -14.94
C ASP A 117 13.33 13.31 -15.85
N PRO A 118 13.25 13.55 -17.17
CA PRO A 118 14.22 13.03 -18.13
C PRO A 118 15.65 13.53 -17.89
N ASN A 119 15.84 14.61 -17.13
CA ASN A 119 17.16 15.15 -16.81
C ASN A 119 17.77 14.58 -15.52
N GLU A 120 16.97 13.92 -14.67
CA GLU A 120 17.36 13.50 -13.31
C GLU A 120 17.18 11.98 -13.05
N VAL A 121 16.86 11.18 -14.08
CA VAL A 121 16.56 9.72 -14.00
C VAL A 121 17.66 8.86 -13.34
N LYS A 122 18.85 9.42 -13.06
CA LYS A 122 20.00 8.69 -12.48
C LYS A 122 20.38 9.14 -11.07
N ARG A 123 19.49 9.83 -10.36
CA ARG A 123 19.73 10.33 -8.99
C ARG A 123 18.81 9.65 -7.97
N PRO A 124 19.23 8.53 -7.35
CA PRO A 124 18.41 7.79 -6.40
C PRO A 124 17.94 8.62 -5.20
N ASP A 125 18.76 9.59 -4.76
CA ASP A 125 18.45 10.52 -3.68
C ASP A 125 17.26 11.43 -4.02
N ILE A 126 17.26 11.97 -5.25
CA ILE A 126 16.17 12.83 -5.74
C ILE A 126 14.90 11.99 -5.97
N MET A 127 15.03 10.79 -6.53
CA MET A 127 13.89 9.88 -6.71
C MET A 127 13.23 9.56 -5.37
N GLN A 128 14.02 9.20 -4.35
CA GLN A 128 13.49 8.90 -3.02
C GLN A 128 12.77 10.10 -2.41
N GLN A 129 13.32 11.32 -2.55
CA GLN A 129 12.67 12.53 -2.06
C GLN A 129 11.35 12.79 -2.78
N ARG A 130 11.30 12.62 -4.11
CA ARG A 130 10.10 12.89 -4.91
C ARG A 130 8.98 11.85 -4.73
N MET A 131 9.34 10.63 -4.31
CA MET A 131 8.36 9.61 -3.91
C MET A 131 7.72 9.89 -2.54
N GLN A 132 8.29 10.77 -1.71
CA GLN A 132 7.67 11.20 -0.46
C GLN A 132 6.56 12.21 -0.76
N THR A 133 5.30 11.77 -0.64
CA THR A 133 4.14 12.60 -0.95
C THR A 133 2.90 12.14 -0.18
N THR A 134 1.83 12.90 -0.28
CA THR A 134 0.54 12.64 0.38
C THR A 134 -0.59 12.73 -0.63
N PHE A 135 -1.70 12.05 -0.33
CA PHE A 135 -2.90 12.07 -1.15
C PHE A 135 -4.11 12.16 -0.22
N ASP A 136 -4.95 13.18 -0.44
CA ASP A 136 -6.07 13.49 0.46
C ASP A 136 -7.39 12.86 0.01
N GLY A 137 -7.39 12.05 -1.07
CA GLY A 137 -8.59 11.32 -1.50
C GLY A 137 -9.73 12.18 -2.05
N THR A 138 -9.49 13.46 -2.31
CA THR A 138 -10.45 14.36 -2.97
C THR A 138 -10.25 14.26 -4.48
N LEU A 139 -11.14 13.54 -5.17
CA LEU A 139 -11.17 13.41 -6.63
C LEU A 139 -12.41 14.11 -7.20
#